data_AF-A0A1W9N2M8-F1
#
_entry.id   AF-A0A1W9N2M8-F1
#
_cell.length_a   1.000
_cell.length_b   1.000
_cell.length_c   1.000
_cell.angle_alpha   90.00
_cell.angle_beta   90.00
_cell.angle_gamma   90.00
#
_symmetry.space_group_name_H-M   'P 1'
#
loop_
_entity.id
_entity.type
_entity.pdbx_description
1 polymer ?
#
loop_
_entity_poly.entity_id
_entity_poly.type
_entity_poly.pdbx_seq_one_letter_code
_entity_poly.pdbx_strand_id
1 'polypeptide(L)'
;LGYEPAEIPHLVHAANFRHRPLDLSDVDIIGESLDAVTSRHEYSFPYNTDGTLPLPMERLGIKGLSYRKYDLSLCTYCSGINGVILTALAYAWKKKPWDDVEVLSGKTMTPTPGMKKTILLGKCMYQANKNHPDIREMIAVKGCPPNPKDIVSAFHQAGIELNPSLFENIEKLPGALMDRYKNKPEFDEGFFRIGNA
;
A
#
# COMPACT_ATOMS: atom_id res chain seq x y z
N LEU A 1 8.80 -12.74 11.55
CA LEU A 1 9.03 -12.22 10.17
C LEU A 1 10.43 -12.54 9.65
N GLY A 2 11.33 -13.12 10.46
CA GLY A 2 12.69 -13.49 10.02
C GLY A 2 13.58 -12.31 9.66
N TYR A 3 13.48 -11.24 10.45
CA TYR A 3 14.41 -10.11 10.45
C TYR A 3 15.10 -10.07 11.81
N GLU A 4 16.34 -9.62 11.83
CA GLU A 4 17.07 -9.38 13.07
C GLU A 4 16.43 -8.22 13.83
N PRO A 5 16.31 -8.27 15.16
CA PRO A 5 15.75 -7.17 15.95
C PRO A 5 16.48 -5.84 15.72
N ALA A 6 17.78 -5.88 15.42
CA ALA A 6 18.60 -4.73 15.08
C ALA A 6 18.21 -4.05 13.75
N GLU A 7 17.59 -4.77 12.81
CA GLU A 7 17.08 -4.22 11.54
C GLU A 7 15.76 -3.47 11.71
N ILE A 8 15.12 -3.56 12.89
CA ILE A 8 13.78 -3.03 13.13
C ILE A 8 13.86 -1.85 14.11
N PRO A 9 13.77 -0.58 13.63
CA PRO A 9 14.08 0.59 14.46
C PRO A 9 13.25 0.70 15.75
N HIS A 10 11.96 0.37 15.69
CA HIS A 10 11.10 0.47 16.87
C HIS A 10 11.42 -0.60 17.92
N LEU A 11 11.94 -1.77 17.52
CA LEU A 11 12.42 -2.79 18.46
C LEU A 11 13.73 -2.35 19.11
N VAL A 12 14.65 -1.77 18.33
CA VAL A 12 15.89 -1.15 18.86
C VAL A 12 15.58 -0.12 19.95
N HIS A 13 14.67 0.81 19.66
CA HIS A 13 14.26 1.81 20.66
C HIS A 13 13.59 1.19 21.88
N ALA A 14 12.70 0.21 21.69
CA ALA A 14 11.99 -0.45 22.79
C ALA A 14 12.90 -1.29 23.70
N ALA A 15 13.90 -1.96 23.13
CA ALA A 15 14.88 -2.75 23.87
C ALA A 15 15.83 -1.84 24.67
N ASN A 16 16.37 -0.80 24.03
CA ASN A 16 17.23 0.19 24.69
C ASN A 16 16.52 0.88 25.86
N PHE A 17 15.25 1.27 25.68
CA PHE A 17 14.45 1.88 26.75
C PHE A 17 14.24 0.96 27.95
N ARG A 18 14.23 -0.36 27.72
CA ARG A 18 14.07 -1.38 28.77
C ARG A 18 15.39 -2.00 29.21
N HIS A 19 16.53 -1.50 28.74
CA HIS A 19 17.85 -2.08 28.98
C HIS A 19 17.94 -3.57 28.64
N ARG A 20 17.28 -3.99 27.56
CA ARG A 20 17.29 -5.37 27.08
C ARG A 20 18.21 -5.52 25.86
N PRO A 21 18.89 -6.66 25.71
CA PRO A 21 19.69 -6.94 24.53
C PRO A 21 18.78 -7.22 23.31
N LEU A 22 19.37 -7.13 22.11
CA LEU A 22 18.68 -7.37 20.83
C LEU A 22 18.91 -8.78 20.28
N ASP A 23 19.82 -9.54 20.86
CA ASP A 23 20.25 -10.87 20.43
C ASP A 23 19.50 -12.00 21.16
N LEU A 24 18.48 -11.65 21.95
CA LEU A 24 17.71 -12.57 22.78
C LEU A 24 18.55 -13.33 23.83
N SER A 25 19.76 -12.86 24.16
CA SER A 25 20.61 -13.47 25.20
C SER A 25 20.01 -13.48 26.60
N ASP A 26 18.93 -12.72 26.81
CA ASP A 26 18.15 -12.70 28.05
C ASP A 26 16.87 -13.55 28.00
N VAL A 27 16.73 -14.42 26.98
CA VAL A 27 15.58 -15.32 26.80
C VAL A 27 16.05 -16.77 26.67
N ASP A 28 15.45 -17.67 27.44
CA ASP A 28 15.65 -19.11 27.28
C ASP A 28 14.83 -19.66 26.10
N ILE A 29 15.51 -20.24 25.11
CA ILE A 29 14.87 -20.89 23.96
C ILE A 29 14.76 -22.38 24.23
N ILE A 30 13.54 -22.89 24.30
CA ILE A 30 13.24 -24.32 24.52
C ILE A 30 12.55 -24.89 23.28
N GLY A 31 13.00 -26.06 22.81
CA GLY A 31 12.47 -26.72 21.61
C GLY A 31 13.39 -26.54 20.40
N GLU A 32 12.81 -26.25 19.23
CA GLU A 32 13.56 -26.03 17.99
C GLU A 32 14.39 -24.74 18.06
N SER A 33 15.57 -24.74 17.41
CA SER A 33 16.39 -23.53 17.32
C SER A 33 15.72 -22.48 16.45
N LEU A 34 15.92 -21.20 16.78
CA LEU A 34 15.38 -20.09 15.99
C LEU A 34 15.83 -20.15 14.53
N ASP A 35 17.10 -20.47 14.27
CA ASP A 35 17.63 -20.58 12.91
C ASP A 35 16.92 -21.66 12.08
N ALA A 36 16.50 -22.77 12.71
CA ALA A 36 15.81 -23.86 12.01
C ALA A 36 14.37 -23.50 11.61
N VAL A 37 13.74 -22.55 12.31
CA VAL A 37 12.34 -22.16 12.09
C VAL A 37 12.18 -20.74 11.54
N THR A 38 13.29 -20.02 11.38
CA THR A 38 13.27 -18.64 10.89
C THR A 38 13.10 -18.63 9.38
N SER A 39 12.08 -17.89 8.94
CA SER A 39 11.86 -17.59 7.52
C SER A 39 11.63 -16.10 7.35
N ARG A 40 12.35 -15.49 6.41
CA ARG A 40 12.25 -14.06 6.10
C ARG A 40 10.99 -13.81 5.27
N HIS A 41 10.10 -12.99 5.82
CA HIS A 41 8.82 -12.64 5.21
C HIS A 41 8.87 -11.20 4.73
N GLU A 42 8.99 -11.02 3.42
CA GLU A 42 8.94 -9.68 2.83
C GLU A 42 7.62 -8.98 3.16
N TYR A 43 7.71 -7.75 3.65
CA TYR A 43 6.57 -6.96 4.12
C TYR A 43 6.13 -5.89 3.10
N SER A 44 6.91 -5.66 2.05
CA SER A 44 6.63 -4.68 1.00
C SER A 44 6.29 -5.38 -0.30
N PHE A 45 5.32 -4.85 -1.02
CA PHE A 45 5.07 -5.27 -2.40
C PHE A 45 6.25 -4.86 -3.30
N PRO A 46 6.67 -5.71 -4.24
CA PRO A 46 7.70 -5.37 -5.21
C PRO A 46 7.18 -4.34 -6.22
N TYR A 47 8.05 -3.42 -6.60
CA TYR A 47 7.83 -2.45 -7.67
C TYR A 47 8.85 -2.71 -8.78
N ASN A 48 8.60 -2.16 -9.96
CA ASN A 48 9.60 -2.16 -11.03
C ASN A 48 10.86 -1.38 -10.64
N THR A 49 11.92 -1.51 -11.45
CA THR A 49 13.23 -0.88 -11.19
C THR A 49 13.11 0.63 -10.97
N ASP A 50 12.22 1.30 -11.70
CA ASP A 50 12.00 2.74 -11.62
C ASP A 50 11.13 3.15 -10.42
N GLY A 51 10.55 2.20 -9.69
CA GLY A 51 9.67 2.45 -8.56
C GLY A 51 8.34 3.13 -8.94
N THR A 52 7.95 3.08 -10.21
CA THR A 52 6.80 3.77 -10.80
C THR A 52 5.55 2.91 -10.90
N LEU A 53 5.66 1.60 -10.71
CA LEU A 53 4.50 0.71 -10.77
C LEU A 53 4.74 -0.57 -9.96
N PRO A 54 3.72 -1.11 -9.25
CA PRO A 54 3.80 -2.44 -8.66
C PRO A 54 4.13 -3.50 -9.71
N LEU A 55 5.04 -4.41 -9.39
CA LEU A 55 5.52 -5.44 -10.33
C LEU A 55 4.38 -6.31 -10.92
N PRO A 56 3.33 -6.70 -10.16
CA PRO A 56 2.18 -7.40 -10.75
C PRO A 56 1.46 -6.58 -11.83
N MET A 57 1.35 -5.26 -11.66
CA MET A 57 0.71 -4.36 -12.61
C MET A 57 1.57 -4.15 -13.86
N GLU A 58 2.90 -4.08 -13.71
CA GLU A 58 3.83 -4.09 -14.83
C GLU A 58 3.71 -5.37 -15.66
N ARG A 59 3.62 -6.53 -14.99
CA ARG A 59 3.40 -7.83 -15.65
C ARG A 59 2.05 -7.92 -16.37
N LEU A 60 1.01 -7.21 -15.90
CA LEU A 60 -0.26 -7.05 -16.60
C LEU A 60 -0.16 -6.14 -17.85
N GLY A 61 0.99 -5.48 -18.06
CA GLY A 61 1.26 -4.61 -19.18
C GLY A 61 0.62 -3.23 -19.06
N ILE A 62 0.29 -2.78 -17.85
CA ILE A 62 -0.24 -1.44 -17.60
C ILE A 62 0.78 -0.39 -18.07
N LYS A 63 0.28 0.61 -18.81
CA LYS A 63 1.08 1.71 -19.39
C LYS A 63 0.35 3.04 -19.24
N GLY A 64 1.12 4.14 -19.21
CA GLY A 64 0.58 5.48 -19.09
C GLY A 64 0.11 5.86 -17.69
N LEU A 65 0.56 5.11 -16.67
CA LEU A 65 0.34 5.38 -15.26
C LEU A 65 1.66 5.23 -14.50
N SER A 66 1.97 6.22 -13.66
CA SER A 66 2.99 6.14 -12.61
C SER A 66 2.29 6.15 -11.25
N TYR A 67 2.34 5.03 -10.55
CA TYR A 67 1.88 4.88 -9.18
C TYR A 67 3.10 4.56 -8.33
N ARG A 68 3.76 5.59 -7.78
CA ARG A 68 5.08 5.41 -7.17
C ARG A 68 5.03 4.63 -5.84
N LYS A 69 6.12 3.93 -5.54
CA LYS A 69 6.26 3.19 -4.27
C LYS A 69 6.08 4.15 -3.09
N TYR A 70 5.15 3.80 -2.20
CA TYR A 70 4.86 4.58 -1.01
C TYR A 70 6.07 4.65 -0.07
N ASP A 71 6.15 5.75 0.68
CA ASP A 71 7.18 6.00 1.69
C ASP A 71 6.57 5.96 3.12
N LEU A 72 7.42 6.12 4.14
CA LEU A 72 7.02 6.05 5.56
C LEU A 72 6.09 7.17 6.04
N SER A 73 5.88 8.21 5.23
CA SER A 73 4.99 9.34 5.53
C SER A 73 3.52 9.08 5.15
N LEU A 74 3.22 7.97 4.46
CA LEU A 74 1.86 7.54 4.19
C LEU A 74 1.20 7.05 5.49
N CYS A 75 0.10 7.70 5.89
CA CYS A 75 -0.60 7.31 7.12
C CYS A 75 -1.46 6.04 6.93
N THR A 76 -1.84 5.40 8.04
CA THR A 76 -2.62 4.15 8.06
C THR A 76 -3.91 4.24 7.24
N TYR A 77 -4.68 5.34 7.35
CA TYR A 77 -5.92 5.50 6.60
C TYR A 77 -5.69 5.61 5.10
N CYS A 78 -4.70 6.39 4.66
CA CYS A 78 -4.35 6.48 3.25
C CYS A 78 -3.74 5.17 2.73
N SER A 79 -3.01 4.42 3.57
CA SER A 79 -2.47 3.10 3.22
C SER A 79 -3.59 2.09 2.89
N GLY A 80 -4.67 2.06 3.68
CA GLY A 80 -5.83 1.20 3.38
C GLY A 80 -6.47 1.57 2.03
N ILE A 81 -6.69 2.86 1.80
CA ILE A 81 -7.22 3.39 0.53
C ILE A 81 -6.29 3.06 -0.65
N ASN A 82 -4.98 3.12 -0.46
CA ASN A 82 -3.97 2.84 -1.48
C ASN A 82 -4.16 1.44 -2.09
N GLY A 83 -4.41 0.43 -1.25
CA GLY A 83 -4.66 -0.94 -1.69
C GLY A 83 -5.92 -1.09 -2.54
N VAL A 84 -6.99 -0.36 -2.19
CA VAL A 84 -8.24 -0.33 -2.97
C VAL A 84 -8.02 0.31 -4.34
N ILE A 85 -7.30 1.44 -4.39
CA ILE A 85 -6.99 2.14 -5.64
C ILE A 85 -6.19 1.24 -6.57
N LEU A 86 -5.12 0.62 -6.09
CA LEU A 86 -4.30 -0.32 -6.89
C LEU A 86 -5.13 -1.49 -7.43
N THR A 87 -6.02 -2.05 -6.60
CA THR A 87 -6.97 -3.09 -7.03
C THR A 87 -7.89 -2.57 -8.13
N ALA A 88 -8.52 -1.41 -7.92
CA ALA A 88 -9.42 -0.81 -8.90
C ALA A 88 -8.72 -0.47 -10.23
N LEU A 89 -7.46 -0.04 -10.19
CA LEU A 89 -6.64 0.21 -11.37
C LEU A 89 -6.38 -1.06 -12.17
N ALA A 90 -6.05 -2.17 -11.49
CA ALA A 90 -5.88 -3.45 -12.15
C ALA A 90 -7.17 -3.91 -12.85
N TYR A 91 -8.34 -3.72 -12.23
CA TYR A 91 -9.65 -4.02 -12.85
C TYR A 91 -10.03 -3.06 -13.98
N ALA A 92 -9.65 -1.78 -13.89
CA ALA A 92 -9.96 -0.77 -14.91
C ALA A 92 -9.11 -0.91 -16.18
N TRP A 93 -8.03 -1.69 -16.13
CA TRP A 93 -7.11 -1.86 -17.25
C TRP A 93 -7.76 -2.60 -18.43
N LYS A 94 -7.91 -1.91 -19.56
CA LYS A 94 -8.50 -2.44 -20.81
C LYS A 94 -7.47 -2.63 -21.94
N LYS A 95 -6.19 -2.86 -21.59
CA LYS A 95 -5.07 -3.00 -22.55
C LYS A 95 -4.85 -1.77 -23.46
N LYS A 96 -5.30 -0.59 -23.03
CA LYS A 96 -5.08 0.69 -23.71
C LYS A 96 -4.31 1.61 -22.77
N PRO A 97 -3.13 2.12 -23.15
CA PRO A 97 -2.36 3.04 -22.32
C PRO A 97 -3.20 4.23 -21.86
N TRP A 98 -3.02 4.62 -20.59
CA TRP A 98 -3.57 5.88 -20.08
C TRP A 98 -2.69 7.06 -20.48
N ASP A 99 -3.16 8.27 -20.21
CA ASP A 99 -2.55 9.50 -20.72
C ASP A 99 -1.48 10.07 -19.77
N ASP A 100 -0.41 9.30 -19.53
CA ASP A 100 0.74 9.66 -18.69
C ASP A 100 0.34 10.33 -17.36
N VAL A 101 -0.49 9.60 -16.60
CA VAL A 101 -1.03 10.03 -15.30
C VAL A 101 -0.06 9.62 -14.19
N GLU A 102 0.30 10.52 -13.29
CA GLU A 102 0.98 10.16 -12.03
C GLU A 102 0.05 10.30 -10.83
N VAL A 103 0.22 9.41 -9.85
CA VAL A 103 -0.47 9.48 -8.55
C VAL A 103 0.56 9.69 -7.47
N LEU A 104 0.42 10.79 -6.72
CA LEU A 104 1.27 11.12 -5.59
C LEU A 104 0.53 10.86 -4.29
N SER A 105 1.21 10.23 -3.32
CA SER A 105 0.67 9.89 -2.00
C SER A 105 1.69 10.19 -0.90
N GLY A 106 1.27 10.08 0.37
CA GLY A 106 2.13 10.39 1.51
C GLY A 106 2.31 11.89 1.72
N LYS A 107 3.52 12.30 2.12
CA LYS A 107 3.89 13.69 2.40
C LYS A 107 5.17 14.15 1.69
N THR A 108 5.99 13.22 1.21
CA THR A 108 7.35 13.54 0.71
C THR A 108 7.49 13.45 -0.81
N MET A 109 6.50 12.87 -1.50
CA MET A 109 6.48 12.76 -2.95
C MET A 109 6.40 14.14 -3.64
N THR A 110 7.27 14.34 -4.63
CA THR A 110 7.29 15.52 -5.51
C THR A 110 6.85 15.16 -6.94
N PRO A 111 6.12 16.03 -7.65
CA PRO A 111 5.72 15.82 -9.04
C PRO A 111 6.89 15.50 -9.95
N THR A 112 6.65 14.63 -10.94
CA THR A 112 7.66 14.24 -11.92
C THR A 112 7.55 15.15 -13.15
N PRO A 113 8.63 15.81 -13.60
CA PRO A 113 8.60 16.62 -14.81
C PRO A 113 8.11 15.83 -16.03
N GLY A 114 7.25 16.46 -16.84
CA GLY A 114 6.77 15.89 -18.11
C GLY A 114 5.49 15.05 -18.02
N MET A 115 4.96 14.78 -16.82
CA MET A 115 3.67 14.11 -16.66
C MET A 115 2.53 15.01 -17.17
N LYS A 116 1.52 14.40 -17.81
CA LYS A 116 0.39 15.16 -18.36
C LYS A 116 -0.61 15.55 -17.28
N LYS A 117 -0.89 14.60 -16.38
CA LYS A 117 -1.85 14.76 -15.27
C LYS A 117 -1.26 14.26 -13.97
N THR A 118 -1.43 15.02 -12.91
CA THR A 118 -0.95 14.68 -11.56
C THR A 118 -2.12 14.61 -10.61
N ILE A 119 -2.39 13.41 -10.09
CA ILE A 119 -3.36 13.19 -9.02
C ILE A 119 -2.65 13.40 -7.68
N LEU A 120 -3.06 14.44 -6.94
CA LEU A 120 -2.60 14.69 -5.56
C LEU A 120 -3.55 14.00 -4.58
N LEU A 121 -3.17 12.81 -4.12
CA LEU A 121 -4.01 11.99 -3.25
C LEU A 121 -3.89 12.41 -1.78
N GLY A 122 -4.96 13.05 -1.30
CA GLY A 122 -5.12 13.47 0.09
C GLY A 122 -4.65 14.89 0.36
N LYS A 123 -5.13 15.44 1.48
CA LYS A 123 -4.79 16.79 1.98
C LYS A 123 -3.28 17.03 2.02
N CYS A 124 -2.50 16.02 2.42
CA CYS A 124 -1.05 16.13 2.56
C CYS A 124 -0.36 16.46 1.21
N MET A 125 -0.64 15.66 0.18
CA MET A 125 -0.09 15.87 -1.17
C MET A 125 -0.56 17.17 -1.80
N TYR A 126 -1.83 17.54 -1.59
CA TYR A 126 -2.33 18.83 -2.05
C TYR A 126 -1.56 19.99 -1.41
N GLN A 127 -1.39 20.01 -0.08
CA GLN A 127 -0.67 21.11 0.58
C GLN A 127 0.80 21.18 0.17
N ALA A 128 1.46 20.04 -0.01
CA ALA A 128 2.86 19.99 -0.41
C ALA A 128 3.08 20.51 -1.84
N ASN A 129 2.16 20.21 -2.77
CA ASN A 129 2.44 20.34 -4.20
C ASN A 129 1.47 21.25 -4.99
N LYS A 130 0.47 21.88 -4.37
CA LYS A 130 -0.56 22.71 -5.08
C LYS A 130 -0.03 23.83 -5.97
N ASN A 131 1.22 24.26 -5.78
CA ASN A 131 1.88 25.33 -6.53
C ASN A 131 3.14 24.82 -7.27
N HIS A 132 3.32 23.51 -7.41
CA HIS A 132 4.55 22.95 -7.96
C HIS A 132 4.63 23.19 -9.48
N PRO A 133 5.74 23.73 -10.01
CA PRO A 133 5.83 24.18 -11.41
C PRO A 133 5.75 23.03 -12.43
N ASP A 134 6.18 21.82 -12.04
CA ASP A 134 6.15 20.66 -12.94
C ASP A 134 4.74 20.05 -13.11
N ILE A 135 3.74 20.51 -12.37
CA ILE A 135 2.36 20.04 -12.55
C ILE A 135 1.71 20.79 -13.71
N ARG A 136 1.47 20.07 -14.81
CA ARG A 136 0.73 20.58 -15.98
C ARG A 136 -0.78 20.64 -15.71
N GLU A 137 -1.37 19.51 -15.34
CA GLU A 137 -2.79 19.40 -14.98
C GLU A 137 -2.91 18.78 -13.59
N MET A 138 -3.41 19.55 -12.62
CA MET A 138 -3.62 19.08 -11.25
C MET A 138 -5.02 18.52 -11.07
N ILE A 139 -5.10 17.29 -10.54
CA ILE A 139 -6.36 16.68 -10.08
C ILE A 139 -6.20 16.40 -8.58
N ALA A 140 -6.91 17.15 -7.73
CA ALA A 140 -6.67 17.13 -6.29
C ALA A 140 -7.79 16.43 -5.50
N VAL A 141 -7.43 15.41 -4.72
CA VAL A 141 -8.33 14.78 -3.74
C VAL A 141 -8.00 15.32 -2.35
N LYS A 142 -8.71 16.35 -1.89
CA LYS A 142 -8.27 17.17 -0.74
C LYS A 142 -8.64 16.60 0.64
N GLY A 143 -9.34 15.46 0.70
CA GLY A 143 -9.79 14.84 1.95
C GLY A 143 -8.68 14.30 2.86
N CYS A 144 -8.98 14.13 4.15
CA CYS A 144 -8.11 13.48 5.13
C CYS A 144 -8.96 12.72 6.20
N PRO A 145 -9.21 11.41 6.01
CA PRO A 145 -8.82 10.62 4.84
C PRO A 145 -9.57 11.04 3.57
N PRO A 146 -9.01 10.77 2.37
CA PRO A 146 -9.70 10.99 1.10
C PRO A 146 -11.10 10.37 1.07
N ASN A 147 -12.10 11.12 0.61
CA ASN A 147 -13.44 10.58 0.43
C ASN A 147 -13.44 9.61 -0.77
N PRO A 148 -14.06 8.42 -0.67
CA PRO A 148 -14.04 7.46 -1.77
C PRO A 148 -14.69 7.96 -3.07
N LYS A 149 -15.73 8.80 -3.01
CA LYS A 149 -16.36 9.40 -4.20
C LYS A 149 -15.44 10.40 -4.90
N ASP A 150 -14.72 11.20 -4.12
CA ASP A 150 -13.75 12.16 -4.67
C ASP A 150 -12.59 11.45 -5.36
N ILE A 151 -12.16 10.30 -4.84
CA ILE A 151 -11.15 9.45 -5.48
C ILE A 151 -11.66 8.98 -6.84
N VAL A 152 -12.84 8.35 -6.88
CA VAL A 152 -13.44 7.86 -8.13
C VAL A 152 -13.54 9.00 -9.16
N SER A 153 -14.08 10.15 -8.75
CA SER A 153 -14.20 11.32 -9.62
C SER A 153 -12.86 11.82 -10.14
N ALA A 154 -11.82 11.85 -9.31
CA ALA A 154 -10.47 12.26 -9.72
C ALA A 154 -9.86 11.31 -10.76
N PHE A 155 -10.00 10.00 -10.58
CA PHE A 155 -9.48 9.04 -11.56
C PHE A 155 -10.30 9.06 -12.87
N HIS A 156 -11.63 9.23 -12.80
CA HIS A 156 -12.47 9.42 -13.98
C HIS A 156 -12.06 10.68 -14.75
N GLN A 157 -11.82 11.80 -14.07
CA GLN A 157 -11.28 13.03 -14.68
C GLN A 157 -9.92 12.79 -15.36
N ALA A 158 -9.09 11.92 -14.80
CA ALA A 158 -7.81 11.54 -15.41
C ALA A 158 -7.96 10.65 -16.65
N GLY A 159 -9.16 10.12 -16.94
CA GLY A 159 -9.42 9.16 -18.02
C GLY A 159 -9.29 7.70 -17.60
N ILE A 160 -9.35 7.43 -16.29
CA ILE A 160 -9.22 6.10 -15.69
C ILE A 160 -10.54 5.72 -15.02
N GLU A 161 -11.33 4.90 -15.72
CA GLU A 161 -12.67 4.45 -15.29
C GLU A 161 -12.62 3.43 -14.14
N LEU A 162 -12.48 3.90 -12.91
CA LEU A 162 -12.55 3.05 -11.72
C LEU A 162 -13.99 2.58 -11.45
N ASN A 163 -14.15 1.33 -11.00
CA ASN A 163 -15.44 0.83 -10.53
C ASN A 163 -15.77 1.39 -9.13
N PRO A 164 -16.83 2.22 -8.99
CA PRO A 164 -17.17 2.84 -7.70
C PRO A 164 -17.53 1.83 -6.61
N SER A 165 -18.05 0.64 -6.96
CA SER A 165 -18.49 -0.34 -5.94
C SER A 165 -17.34 -0.91 -5.11
N LEU A 166 -16.11 -0.86 -5.64
CA LEU A 166 -14.90 -1.24 -4.88
C LEU A 166 -14.61 -0.28 -3.72
N PHE A 167 -15.13 0.94 -3.80
CA PHE A 167 -14.92 2.02 -2.83
C PHE A 167 -16.06 2.13 -1.81
N GLU A 168 -17.20 1.48 -2.05
CA GLU A 168 -18.35 1.48 -1.15
C GLU A 168 -18.18 0.50 0.03
N ASN A 169 -17.35 -0.54 -0.14
CA ASN A 169 -17.15 -1.61 0.84
C ASN A 169 -15.66 -1.81 1.18
N ILE A 170 -14.90 -0.72 1.32
CA ILE A 170 -13.44 -0.77 1.57
C ILE A 170 -13.10 -1.67 2.77
N GLU A 171 -13.90 -1.62 3.83
CA GLU A 171 -13.70 -2.41 5.04
C GLU A 171 -13.86 -3.93 4.82
N LYS A 172 -14.60 -4.34 3.78
CA LYS A 172 -14.81 -5.76 3.45
C LYS A 172 -13.76 -6.32 2.50
N LEU A 173 -12.96 -5.48 1.84
CA LEU A 173 -11.93 -5.94 0.89
C LEU A 173 -10.90 -6.90 1.50
N PRO A 174 -10.41 -6.69 2.74
CA PRO A 174 -9.56 -7.69 3.38
C PRO A 174 -10.22 -9.06 3.50
N GLY A 175 -11.54 -9.10 3.69
CA GLY A 175 -12.33 -10.34 3.73
C GLY A 175 -12.30 -11.12 2.40
N ALA A 176 -12.23 -10.44 1.26
CA ALA A 176 -12.09 -11.11 -0.05
C ALA A 176 -10.77 -11.88 -0.18
N LEU A 177 -9.72 -11.50 0.57
CA LEU A 177 -8.47 -12.25 0.61
C LEU A 177 -8.60 -13.58 1.36
N MET A 178 -9.70 -13.80 2.10
CA MET A 178 -9.93 -15.04 2.84
C MET A 178 -10.31 -16.22 1.94
N ASP A 179 -10.79 -15.97 0.72
CA ASP A 179 -11.15 -17.03 -0.23
C ASP A 179 -10.01 -18.01 -0.50
N ARG A 180 -8.76 -17.56 -0.40
CA ARG A 180 -7.57 -18.41 -0.57
C ARG A 180 -7.39 -19.49 0.51
N TYR A 181 -8.14 -19.38 1.61
CA TYR A 181 -8.14 -20.32 2.72
C TYR A 181 -9.36 -21.24 2.74
N LYS A 182 -10.35 -20.97 1.87
CA LYS A 182 -11.56 -21.76 1.80
C LYS A 182 -11.23 -23.23 1.50
N ASN A 183 -11.80 -24.14 2.28
CA ASN A 183 -11.61 -25.59 2.18
C ASN A 183 -10.16 -26.07 2.40
N LYS A 184 -9.27 -25.24 2.96
CA LYS A 184 -7.92 -25.68 3.33
C LYS A 184 -7.94 -26.35 4.70
N PRO A 185 -7.56 -27.63 4.81
CA PRO A 185 -7.61 -28.33 6.09
C PRO A 185 -6.64 -27.74 7.12
N GLU A 186 -5.61 -27.01 6.68
CA GLU A 186 -4.67 -26.31 7.57
C GLU A 186 -5.21 -24.99 8.13
N PHE A 187 -6.38 -24.53 7.67
CA PHE A 187 -7.00 -23.28 8.11
C PHE A 187 -8.28 -23.56 8.89
N ASP A 188 -8.22 -23.33 10.21
CA ASP A 188 -9.37 -23.45 11.11
C ASP A 188 -9.96 -22.07 11.41
N GLU A 189 -11.16 -21.80 10.89
CA GLU A 189 -11.91 -20.56 11.15
C GLU A 189 -12.27 -20.39 12.63
N GLY A 190 -12.34 -21.48 13.40
CA GLY A 190 -12.63 -21.48 14.83
C GLY A 190 -11.63 -20.67 15.65
N PHE A 191 -10.36 -20.58 15.22
CA PHE A 191 -9.34 -19.76 15.90
C PHE A 191 -9.57 -18.25 15.79
N PHE A 192 -10.47 -17.80 14.91
CA PHE A 192 -10.69 -16.37 14.62
C PHE A 192 -12.10 -15.91 15.02
N ARG A 193 -12.85 -16.73 15.75
CA ARG A 193 -14.18 -16.40 16.29
C ARG A 193 -14.11 -16.42 17.82
N ILE A 194 -14.82 -15.49 18.46
CA ILE A 194 -15.00 -15.48 19.91
C ILE A 194 -16.39 -16.06 20.21
N GLY A 195 -16.46 -17.21 20.88
CA GLY A 195 -17.69 -17.96 21.18
C GLY A 195 -17.82 -19.26 20.36
N ASN A 196 -18.53 -20.25 20.91
CA ASN A 196 -18.63 -21.59 20.32
C ASN A 196 -19.26 -21.56 18.91
N ALA A 197 -18.65 -22.36 18.03
CA ALA A 197 -19.01 -22.56 16.63
C ALA A 197 -20.42 -23.12 16.42
#